data_AF-A0A3M2D6Z4-F1
#
_entry.id   AF-A0A3M2D6Z4-F1
#
_cell.length_a   1.000
_cell.length_b   1.000
_cell.length_c   1.000
_cell.angle_alpha   90.00
_cell.angle_beta   90.00
_cell.angle_gamma   90.00
#
_symmetry.space_group_name_H-M   'P 1'
#
loop_
_entity.id
_entity.type
_entity.pdbx_description
1 polymer ?
#
loop_
_entity_poly.entity_id
_entity_poly.type
_entity_poly.pdbx_seq_one_letter_code
_entity_poly.pdbx_strand_id
1 'polypeptide(L)' 'MRTSLVFAALLLCLAGLGLTGCSGKFLGGTAVGVVGAGAGYEYKAKKEMDRIKEEFEAGRMSKEEYEIRKDQIERMSIIQ' A
#
# COMPACT_ATOMS: atom_id res chain seq x y z
N MET A 1 -3.09 -1.93 48.19
CA MET A 1 -4.32 -1.55 47.45
C MET A 1 -4.22 -0.13 46.86
N ARG A 2 -3.89 0.91 47.63
CA ARG A 2 -3.71 2.28 47.12
C ARG A 2 -2.64 2.41 46.03
N THR A 3 -1.51 1.75 46.18
CA THR A 3 -0.40 1.75 45.19
C THR A 3 -0.74 1.02 43.89
N SER A 4 -1.50 -0.08 43.96
CA SER A 4 -1.98 -0.81 42.78
C SER A 4 -3.00 0.00 41.96
N LEU A 5 -3.85 0.80 42.62
CA LEU A 5 -4.78 1.70 41.94
C LEU A 5 -4.06 2.83 41.20
N VAL A 6 -2.97 3.36 41.78
CA VAL A 6 -2.14 4.39 41.14
C VAL A 6 -1.39 3.82 39.93
N PHE A 7 -0.87 2.60 40.03
CA PHE A 7 -0.24 1.90 38.89
C PHE A 7 -1.23 1.60 37.76
N ALA A 8 -2.44 1.17 38.11
CA ALA A 8 -3.50 0.93 37.12
C ALA A 8 -3.94 2.24 36.43
N ALA A 9 -4.04 3.34 37.18
CA ALA A 9 -4.37 4.66 36.64
C ALA A 9 -3.26 5.21 35.72
N LEU A 10 -1.98 4.97 36.06
CA LEU A 10 -0.84 5.38 35.25
C LEU A 10 -0.78 4.62 33.91
N LEU A 11 -1.03 3.30 33.93
CA LEU A 11 -1.12 2.47 32.73
C LEU A 11 -2.28 2.89 31.83
N LEU A 12 -3.42 3.28 32.41
CA LEU A 12 -4.58 3.77 31.68
C LEU A 12 -4.32 5.13 31.01
N CYS A 13 -3.59 6.03 31.68
CA CYS A 13 -3.17 7.31 31.10
C CYS A 13 -2.16 7.14 29.95
N LEU A 14 -1.22 6.19 30.05
CA LEU A 14 -0.27 5.90 28.96
C LEU A 14 -0.97 5.32 27.72
N ALA A 15 -2.03 4.52 27.90
CA ALA A 15 -2.82 3.97 26.80
C ALA A 15 -3.63 5.04 26.04
N GLY A 16 -4.02 6.14 26.71
CA GLY A 16 -4.79 7.24 26.11
C GLY A 16 -3.98 8.14 25.16
N LEU A 17 -2.66 8.22 25.33
CA LEU A 17 -1.77 9.06 24.52
C LEU A 17 -1.41 8.41 23.16
N GLY A 18 -1.66 7.11 22.98
CA GLY A 18 -1.38 6.39 21.73
C GLY A 18 -2.45 6.54 20.64
N LEU A 19 -3.65 7.05 20.98
CA LEU A 19 -4.79 7.12 20.07
C LEU A 19 -4.95 8.49 19.37
N THR A 20 -4.18 9.51 19.76
CA THR A 20 -4.25 10.85 19.17
C THR A 20 -3.24 11.07 18.03
N GLY A 21 -2.36 10.10 17.76
CA GLY A 21 -1.34 10.17 16.70
C GLY A 21 -1.67 9.49 15.37
N CYS A 22 -2.79 8.78 15.24
CA CYS A 22 -3.16 8.09 13.99
C CYS A 22 -4.67 8.13 13.67
N SER A 23 -5.38 9.11 14.23
CA SER A 23 -6.83 9.27 14.06
C SER A 23 -7.15 10.26 12.95
N GLY A 24 -7.00 9.80 11.71
CA GLY A 24 -7.46 10.52 10.52
C GLY A 24 -7.32 9.79 9.19
N LYS A 25 -6.46 8.75 9.09
CA LYS A 25 -6.20 8.07 7.81
C LYS A 25 -6.41 6.55 7.82
N PHE A 26 -6.71 5.94 8.97
CA PHE A 26 -6.72 4.48 9.08
C PHE A 26 -8.10 3.83 9.26
N LEU A 27 -9.09 4.55 9.81
CA LEU A 27 -10.43 3.99 10.06
C LEU A 27 -11.36 3.93 8.84
N GLY A 28 -10.91 4.37 7.66
CA GLY A 28 -11.64 4.24 6.39
C GLY A 28 -10.96 3.34 5.35
N GLY A 29 -9.78 2.77 5.65
CA GLY A 29 -8.90 2.19 4.63
C GLY A 29 -8.63 0.69 4.72
N THR A 30 -8.90 0.03 5.85
CA THR A 30 -8.48 -1.37 6.04
C THR A 30 -9.49 -2.39 5.54
N ALA A 31 -10.79 -2.10 5.59
CA ALA A 31 -11.81 -2.96 4.97
C ALA A 31 -11.77 -2.88 3.42
N VAL A 32 -11.38 -1.72 2.88
CA VAL A 32 -11.17 -1.51 1.43
C VAL A 32 -9.76 -1.94 1.01
N GLY A 33 -8.80 -1.98 1.92
CA GLY A 33 -7.40 -2.26 1.62
C GLY A 33 -7.09 -3.71 1.23
N VAL A 34 -7.90 -4.69 1.64
CA VAL A 34 -7.66 -6.11 1.30
C VAL A 34 -8.47 -6.55 0.08
N VAL A 35 -9.72 -6.07 -0.06
CA VAL A 35 -10.58 -6.39 -1.22
C VAL A 35 -10.32 -5.46 -2.41
N GLY A 36 -10.00 -4.19 -2.16
CA GLY A 36 -9.60 -3.22 -3.19
C GLY A 36 -8.13 -3.31 -3.60
N ALA A 37 -7.29 -4.05 -2.84
CA ALA A 37 -5.96 -4.38 -3.31
C ALA A 37 -6.04 -5.23 -4.58
N GLY A 38 -6.87 -6.27 -4.65
CA GLY A 38 -6.82 -7.15 -5.82
C GLY A 38 -7.21 -6.51 -7.14
N ALA A 39 -8.39 -5.91 -7.20
CA ALA A 39 -8.83 -5.21 -8.41
C ALA A 39 -7.98 -3.94 -8.70
N GLY A 40 -7.40 -3.32 -7.67
CA GLY A 40 -6.58 -2.12 -7.81
C GLY A 40 -5.16 -2.39 -8.32
N TYR A 41 -4.55 -3.52 -7.94
CA TYR A 41 -3.23 -3.92 -8.41
C TYR A 41 -3.28 -4.33 -9.88
N GLU A 42 -4.28 -5.11 -10.29
CA GLU A 42 -4.50 -5.47 -11.70
C GLU A 42 -4.66 -4.25 -12.60
N TYR A 43 -5.45 -3.26 -12.17
CA TYR A 43 -5.66 -2.04 -12.95
C TYR A 43 -4.37 -1.21 -13.09
N LYS A 44 -3.59 -1.08 -12.02
CA LYS A 44 -2.32 -0.35 -12.05
C LYS A 44 -1.27 -1.04 -12.92
N ALA A 45 -1.17 -2.37 -12.82
CA ALA A 45 -0.25 -3.15 -13.64
C ALA A 45 -0.61 -3.04 -15.13
N LYS A 46 -1.90 -3.15 -15.47
CA LYS A 46 -2.38 -2.96 -16.84
C LYS A 46 -2.05 -1.56 -17.38
N LYS A 47 -2.34 -0.52 -16.60
CA LYS A 47 -2.06 0.87 -17.00
C LYS A 47 -0.57 1.11 -17.25
N GLU A 48 0.31 0.55 -16.43
CA GLU A 48 1.75 0.69 -16.63
C GLU A 48 2.22 -0.09 -17.87
N MET A 49 1.66 -1.28 -18.12
CA MET A 49 1.94 -2.06 -19.31
C MET A 49 1.57 -1.30 -20.60
N ASP A 50 0.38 -0.68 -20.61
CA ASP A 50 -0.07 0.14 -21.73
C ASP A 50 0.85 1.36 -21.95
N ARG A 51 1.29 2.02 -20.87
CA ARG A 51 2.21 3.17 -20.97
C ARG A 51 3.55 2.80 -21.60
N ILE A 52 4.18 1.71 -21.14
CA ILE A 52 5.49 1.30 -21.68
C ILE A 52 5.38 0.83 -23.14
N LYS A 53 4.22 0.26 -23.52
CA LYS A 53 3.93 -0.13 -24.90
C LYS A 53 3.81 1.10 -25.79
N GLU A 54 3.07 2.13 -25.38
CA GLU A 54 2.98 3.39 -26.11
C GLU A 54 4.34 4.09 -26.24
N GLU A 55 5.17 4.10 -25.19
CA GLU A 55 6.52 4.65 -25.25
C GLU A 55 7.42 3.89 -26.25
N PHE A 56 7.31 2.55 -26.29
CA PHE A 56 8.03 1.71 -27.24
C PHE A 56 7.54 1.95 -28.69
N GLU A 57 6.23 1.96 -28.92
CA GLU A 57 5.63 2.23 -30.23
C GLU A 57 5.94 3.66 -30.73
N ALA A 58 6.04 4.63 -29.82
CA ALA A 58 6.47 5.98 -30.13
C ALA A 58 7.98 6.12 -30.39
N GLY A 59 8.76 5.03 -30.30
CA GLY A 59 10.21 5.03 -30.47
C GLY A 59 10.97 5.76 -29.36
N ARG A 60 10.32 6.02 -28.22
CA ARG A 60 10.91 6.70 -27.05
C ARG A 60 11.59 5.73 -26.08
N MET A 61 11.39 4.42 -26.26
CA MET A 61 11.96 3.36 -25.45
C MET A 61 12.65 2.34 -26.35
N SER A 62 13.82 1.86 -25.92
CA SER A 62 14.52 0.78 -26.64
C SER A 62 13.83 -0.57 -26.43
N LYS A 63 14.05 -1.53 -27.33
CA LYS A 63 13.49 -2.88 -27.20
C LYS A 63 13.97 -3.59 -25.92
N GLU A 64 15.23 -3.43 -25.57
CA GLU A 64 15.80 -4.02 -24.35
C GLU A 64 15.13 -3.47 -23.09
N GLU A 65 14.97 -2.14 -23.03
CA GLU A 65 14.30 -1.47 -21.91
C GLU A 65 12.82 -1.87 -21.80
N TYR A 66 12.12 -2.01 -22.93
CA TYR A 66 10.74 -2.48 -22.96
C TYR A 66 10.59 -3.87 -22.36
N GLU A 67 11.43 -4.84 -22.78
CA GLU A 67 11.36 -6.20 -22.27
C GLU A 67 11.71 -6.26 -20.76
N ILE A 68 12.72 -5.51 -20.31
CA ILE A 68 13.07 -5.44 -18.87
C ILE A 68 11.90 -4.89 -18.04
N ARG A 69 11.27 -3.80 -18.48
CA ARG A 69 10.14 -3.19 -17.75
C ARG A 69 8.90 -4.07 -17.78
N LYS A 70 8.60 -4.69 -18.91
CA LYS A 70 7.50 -5.63 -19.06
C LYS A 70 7.62 -6.79 -18.08
N ASP A 71 8.78 -7.43 -18.02
CA ASP A 71 9.09 -8.53 -17.14
C ASP A 71 9.01 -8.13 -15.64
N GLN A 72 9.40 -6.91 -15.28
CA GLN A 72 9.19 -6.38 -13.93
C GLN A 72 7.70 -6.24 -13.57
N ILE A 73 6.88 -5.71 -14.47
CA ILE A 73 5.44 -5.53 -14.23
C ILE A 73 4.74 -6.88 -14.15
N GLU A 74 5.07 -7.84 -15.02
CA GLU A 74 4.53 -9.19 -15.00
C GLU A 74 4.86 -9.91 -13.69
N ARG A 75 6.11 -9.83 -13.21
CA ARG A 75 6.48 -10.39 -11.90
C ARG A 75 5.74 -9.74 -10.75
N MET A 76 5.57 -8.42 -10.75
CA MET A 76 4.83 -7.72 -9.70
C MET A 76 3.32 -8.03 -9.72
N SER A 77 2.77 -8.34 -10.89
CA SER A 77 1.35 -8.70 -11.05
C SER A 77 1.01 -10.10 -10.54
N ILE A 78 1.98 -11.02 -10.47
CA ILE A 78 1.77 -12.41 -10.04
C ILE A 78 1.79 -12.54 -8.50
N ILE A 79 2.42 -11.60 -7.77
CA ILE A 79 2.61 -11.68 -6.32
C ILE A 79 1.42 -11.06 -5.56
N GLN A 80 0.19 -11.42 -5.95
CA GLN A 80 -1.01 -11.11 -5.17
C GLN A 80 -1.58 -12.37 -4.50
#